data_AF-A0A3M7TNK4-F1
#
_entry.id   AF-A0A3M7TNK4-F1
#
_cell.length_a   1.000
_cell.length_b   1.000
_cell.length_c   1.000
_cell.angle_alpha   90.00
_cell.angle_beta   90.00
_cell.angle_gamma   90.00
#
_symmetry.space_group_name_H-M   'P 1'
#
loop_
_entity.id
_entity.type
_entity.pdbx_description
1 polymer ?
#
loop_
_entity_poly.entity_id
_entity_poly.type
_entity_poly.pdbx_seq_one_letter_code
_entity_poly.pdbx_strand_id
1 'polypeptide(L)'
;MVWWKKEMIRYTEAFIFLGLGLVVTLLVLRDIYEGFGIMFLGNTWVTWFAVSFLLFAVYSLAAKFVFVKSNEFYRKRIRSISFLVGFAGALYIVTVPFFKGELLF
;
A
#
# COMPACT_ATOMS: atom_id res chain seq x y z
N MET A 1 -1.18 -29.41 4.66
CA MET A 1 -1.78 -28.16 5.19
C MET A 1 -2.74 -27.63 4.13
N VAL A 2 -4.04 -27.68 4.44
CA VAL A 2 -5.17 -27.47 3.52
C VAL A 2 -5.05 -26.11 2.81
N TRP A 3 -5.05 -26.10 1.46
CA TRP A 3 -4.85 -24.92 0.60
C TRP A 3 -5.67 -23.69 1.05
N TRP A 4 -6.91 -23.91 1.47
CA TRP A 4 -7.84 -22.90 2.00
C TRP A 4 -7.30 -22.05 3.16
N LYS A 5 -6.47 -22.63 4.04
CA LYS A 5 -5.92 -21.88 5.19
C LYS A 5 -4.90 -20.83 4.75
N LYS A 6 -4.11 -21.10 3.71
CA LYS A 6 -3.11 -20.15 3.19
C LYS A 6 -3.77 -18.99 2.45
N GLU A 7 -4.83 -19.27 1.70
CA GLU A 7 -5.62 -18.26 1.00
C GLU A 7 -6.35 -17.33 1.98
N MET A 8 -6.97 -17.86 3.03
CA MET A 8 -7.58 -17.03 4.07
C MET A 8 -6.59 -16.05 4.70
N ILE A 9 -5.39 -16.52 5.05
CA ILE A 9 -4.36 -15.65 5.63
C ILE A 9 -4.02 -14.49 4.67
N ARG A 10 -3.91 -14.74 3.37
CA ARG A 10 -3.61 -13.70 2.36
C ARG A 10 -4.70 -12.65 2.29
N TYR A 11 -5.97 -13.06 2.29
CA TYR A 11 -7.08 -12.11 2.28
C TYR A 11 -7.12 -11.32 3.58
N THR A 12 -6.92 -11.97 4.73
CA THR A 12 -6.83 -11.29 6.02
C THR A 12 -5.71 -10.26 6.04
N GLU A 13 -4.51 -10.59 5.54
CA GLU A 13 -3.41 -9.62 5.37
C GLU A 13 -3.88 -8.41 4.56
N ALA A 14 -4.49 -8.62 3.39
CA ALA A 14 -4.94 -7.53 2.54
C ALA A 14 -5.98 -6.62 3.23
N PHE A 15 -6.95 -7.20 3.95
CA PHE A 15 -7.94 -6.43 4.71
C PHE A 15 -7.31 -5.64 5.87
N ILE A 16 -6.33 -6.22 6.56
CA ILE A 16 -5.58 -5.52 7.61
C ILE A 16 -4.87 -4.29 7.02
N PHE A 17 -4.20 -4.44 5.88
CA PHE A 17 -3.50 -3.31 5.24
C PHE A 17 -4.44 -2.27 4.64
N LEU A 18 -5.64 -2.65 4.21
CA LEU A 18 -6.69 -1.69 3.85
C LEU A 18 -7.12 -0.86 5.06
N GLY A 19 -7.41 -1.50 6.19
CA GLY A 19 -7.76 -0.80 7.43
C GLY A 19 -6.65 0.11 7.94
N LEU A 20 -5.41 -0.40 8.01
CA LEU A 20 -4.24 0.38 8.41
C LEU A 20 -3.96 1.53 7.45
N GLY A 21 -4.08 1.29 6.14
CA GLY A 21 -3.92 2.33 5.14
C GLY A 21 -4.93 3.46 5.32
N LEU A 22 -6.16 3.17 5.75
CA LEU A 22 -7.17 4.22 5.98
C LEU A 22 -6.74 5.13 7.12
N VAL A 23 -6.28 4.52 8.22
CA VAL A 23 -5.76 5.23 9.39
C VAL A 23 -4.56 6.10 8.99
N VAL A 24 -3.60 5.54 8.25
CA VAL A 24 -2.41 6.28 7.79
C VAL A 24 -2.81 7.42 6.84
N THR A 25 -3.74 7.20 5.91
CA THR A 25 -4.20 8.22 4.99
C THR A 25 -4.85 9.39 5.72
N LEU A 26 -5.74 9.12 6.68
CA LEU A 26 -6.52 10.17 7.36
C LEU A 26 -5.74 10.90 8.46
N LEU A 27 -4.83 10.22 9.16
CA LEU A 27 -4.14 10.78 10.32
C LEU A 27 -2.69 11.20 10.04
N VAL A 28 -2.06 10.66 8.99
CA VAL A 28 -0.66 10.94 8.70
C VAL A 28 -0.53 11.63 7.36
N LEU A 29 -1.05 11.03 6.29
CA LEU A 29 -0.89 11.58 4.95
C LEU A 29 -1.63 12.91 4.78
N ARG A 30 -2.82 13.01 5.36
CA ARG A 30 -3.59 14.26 5.42
C ARG A 30 -2.77 15.40 6.04
N ASP A 31 -2.25 15.19 7.24
CA ASP A 31 -1.48 16.21 7.96
C ASP A 31 -0.21 16.59 7.18
N ILE A 32 0.45 15.61 6.56
CA ILE A 32 1.58 15.88 5.67
C ILE A 32 1.13 16.75 4.51
N TYR A 33 0.10 16.36 3.75
CA TYR A 33 -0.34 17.10 2.57
C TYR A 33 -0.77 18.53 2.93
N GLU A 34 -1.61 18.70 3.95
CA GLU A 34 -2.05 20.01 4.41
C GLU A 34 -0.87 20.87 4.90
N GLY A 35 0.14 20.26 5.55
CA GLY A 35 1.38 20.94 5.94
C GLY A 35 2.23 21.43 4.75
N PHE A 36 2.12 20.79 3.59
CA PHE A 36 2.72 21.24 2.32
C PHE A 36 1.79 22.19 1.53
N GLY A 37 0.65 22.60 2.10
CA GLY A 37 -0.33 23.46 1.44
C GLY A 37 -1.20 22.73 0.40
N ILE A 38 -1.15 21.40 0.36
CA ILE A 38 -1.94 20.57 -0.56
C ILE A 38 -3.29 20.31 0.12
N MET A 39 -4.36 20.80 -0.51
CA MET A 39 -5.69 20.69 0.04
C MET A 39 -6.16 19.23 0.01
N PHE A 40 -6.37 18.62 1.18
CA PHE A 40 -6.83 17.23 1.31
C PHE A 40 -8.35 17.09 1.15
N LEU A 41 -8.87 17.54 0.00
CA LEU A 41 -10.30 17.58 -0.33
C LEU A 41 -10.55 16.82 -1.63
N GLY A 42 -11.54 15.92 -1.67
CA GLY A 42 -11.89 15.15 -2.88
C GLY A 42 -12.06 13.64 -2.66
N ASN A 43 -11.87 12.85 -3.73
CA ASN A 43 -12.03 11.39 -3.73
C ASN A 43 -10.77 10.69 -3.22
N THR A 44 -10.60 10.72 -1.90
CA THR A 44 -9.45 10.15 -1.19
C THR A 44 -9.35 8.63 -1.25
N TRP A 45 -10.32 7.93 -1.85
CA TRP A 45 -10.31 6.47 -1.97
C TRP A 45 -9.11 5.98 -2.78
N VAL A 46 -8.76 6.66 -3.88
CA VAL A 46 -7.61 6.27 -4.72
C VAL A 46 -6.30 6.41 -3.94
N THR A 47 -6.15 7.53 -3.22
CA THR A 47 -5.00 7.79 -2.34
C THR A 47 -4.94 6.78 -1.19
N TRP A 48 -6.08 6.46 -0.58
CA TRP A 48 -6.20 5.44 0.46
C TRP A 48 -5.78 4.04 -0.03
N PHE A 49 -6.28 3.63 -1.20
CA PHE A 49 -5.89 2.35 -1.81
C PHE A 49 -4.39 2.33 -2.12
N ALA A 50 -3.83 3.43 -2.63
CA ALA A 50 -2.40 3.54 -2.89
C ALA A 50 -1.56 3.40 -1.61
N VAL A 51 -1.92 4.11 -0.53
CA VAL A 51 -1.25 4.02 0.77
C VAL A 51 -1.34 2.60 1.33
N SER A 52 -2.53 1.99 1.29
CA SER A 52 -2.75 0.61 1.74
C SER A 52 -1.84 -0.36 0.97
N PHE A 53 -1.73 -0.19 -0.35
CA PHE A 53 -0.87 -0.99 -1.19
C PHE A 53 0.62 -0.78 -0.87
N LEU A 54 1.06 0.46 -0.64
CA LEU A 54 2.44 0.76 -0.26
C LEU A 54 2.81 0.09 1.08
N LEU A 55 1.93 0.16 2.09
CA LEU A 55 2.13 -0.52 3.37
C LEU A 55 2.23 -2.04 3.17
N PHE A 56 1.34 -2.62 2.36
CA PHE A 56 1.39 -4.04 2.02
C PHE A 56 2.66 -4.42 1.25
N ALA A 57 3.15 -3.53 0.37
CA ALA A 57 4.36 -3.75 -0.40
C ALA A 57 5.61 -3.72 0.50
N VAL A 58 5.69 -2.74 1.40
CA VAL A 58 6.75 -2.64 2.43
C VAL A 58 6.72 -3.86 3.33
N TYR A 59 5.55 -4.29 3.79
CA TYR A 59 5.40 -5.53 4.56
C TYR A 59 5.89 -6.74 3.77
N SER A 60 5.49 -6.88 2.50
CA SER A 60 5.89 -8.01 1.66
C SER A 60 7.43 -8.04 1.48
N LEU A 61 8.05 -6.87 1.30
CA LEU A 61 9.51 -6.72 1.24
C LEU A 61 10.16 -7.13 2.57
N ALA A 62 9.69 -6.63 3.70
CA ALA A 62 10.21 -6.98 5.03
C ALA A 62 10.03 -8.48 5.34
N ALA A 63 8.84 -9.02 5.07
CA ALA A 63 8.48 -10.41 5.31
C ALA A 63 9.36 -11.39 4.51
N LYS A 64 9.82 -11.01 3.32
CA LYS A 64 10.78 -11.79 2.54
C LYS A 64 12.10 -12.02 3.30
N PHE A 65 12.58 -11.01 4.03
CA PHE A 65 13.83 -11.11 4.79
C PHE A 65 13.64 -11.78 6.16
N VAL A 66 12.51 -11.55 6.82
CA VAL A 66 12.24 -12.07 8.17
C VAL A 66 11.79 -13.54 8.15
N PHE A 67 10.94 -13.94 7.20
CA PHE A 67 10.35 -15.28 7.19
C PHE A 67 11.04 -16.21 6.18
N VAL A 68 12.15 -16.82 6.60
CA VAL A 68 12.97 -17.72 5.78
C VAL A 68 12.15 -18.86 5.14
N LYS A 69 11.18 -19.44 5.86
CA LYS A 69 10.34 -20.56 5.37
C LYS A 69 9.30 -20.16 4.31
N SER A 70 8.93 -18.89 4.23
CA SER A 70 7.97 -18.35 3.24
C SER A 70 8.64 -17.44 2.20
N ASN A 71 9.97 -17.40 2.19
CA ASN A 71 10.77 -16.53 1.33
C ASN A 71 10.41 -16.71 -0.16
N GLU A 72 10.20 -17.94 -0.65
CA GLU A 72 9.81 -18.15 -2.05
C GLU A 72 8.48 -17.50 -2.42
N PHE A 73 7.50 -17.50 -1.50
CA PHE A 73 6.19 -16.91 -1.74
C PHE A 73 6.30 -15.38 -1.85
N TYR A 74 6.93 -14.73 -0.87
CA TYR A 74 7.14 -13.28 -0.91
C TYR A 74 8.03 -12.86 -2.08
N ARG A 75 9.06 -13.65 -2.39
CA ARG A 75 9.93 -13.43 -3.55
C ARG A 75 9.17 -13.50 -4.88
N LYS A 76 8.26 -14.47 -5.04
CA LYS A 76 7.40 -14.56 -6.24
C LYS A 76 6.43 -13.36 -6.31
N ARG A 77 5.83 -12.98 -5.19
CA ARG A 77 4.94 -11.81 -5.11
C ARG A 77 5.65 -10.52 -5.56
N ILE A 78 6.81 -10.21 -4.99
CA ILE A 78 7.55 -8.97 -5.28
C ILE A 78 8.06 -8.89 -6.73
N ARG A 79 8.38 -10.04 -7.34
CA ARG A 79 8.79 -10.11 -8.76
C ARG A 79 7.63 -10.12 -9.75
N SER A 80 6.39 -10.22 -9.27
CA SER A 80 5.22 -10.23 -10.14
C SER A 80 5.07 -8.87 -10.84
N ILE A 81 4.78 -8.89 -12.14
CA ILE A 81 4.50 -7.66 -12.91
C ILE A 81 3.34 -6.89 -12.29
N SER A 82 2.27 -7.58 -11.88
CA SER A 82 1.12 -6.92 -11.23
C SER A 82 1.51 -6.21 -9.93
N PHE A 83 2.44 -6.78 -9.17
CA PHE A 83 2.93 -6.16 -7.94
C PHE A 83 3.81 -4.95 -8.24
N LEU A 84 4.69 -5.04 -9.24
CA LEU A 84 5.55 -3.94 -9.65
C LEU A 84 4.77 -2.77 -10.23
N VAL A 85 3.78 -3.04 -11.09
CA VAL A 85 2.88 -2.02 -11.66
C VAL A 85 2.04 -1.39 -10.56
N GLY A 86 1.47 -2.19 -9.65
CA GLY A 86 0.73 -1.67 -8.50
C GLY A 86 1.61 -0.80 -7.60
N PHE A 87 2.86 -1.19 -7.38
CA PHE A 87 3.80 -0.44 -6.55
C PHE A 87 4.20 0.90 -7.20
N ALA A 88 4.55 0.87 -8.49
CA ALA A 88 4.87 2.07 -9.23
C ALA A 88 3.67 3.04 -9.32
N GLY A 89 2.47 2.52 -9.58
CA GLY A 89 1.24 3.31 -9.60
C GLY A 89 0.91 3.91 -8.24
N ALA A 90 1.06 3.14 -7.16
CA ALA A 90 0.82 3.63 -5.81
C ALA A 90 1.84 4.72 -5.41
N LEU A 91 3.12 4.55 -5.75
CA LEU A 91 4.13 5.60 -5.56
C LEU A 91 3.77 6.86 -6.34
N TYR A 92 3.36 6.73 -7.60
CA TYR A 92 2.96 7.86 -8.43
C TYR A 92 1.78 8.62 -7.79
N ILE A 93 0.71 7.93 -7.41
CA ILE A 93 -0.48 8.53 -6.79
C ILE A 93 -0.13 9.30 -5.50
N VAL A 94 0.75 8.75 -4.66
CA VAL A 94 1.12 9.37 -3.38
C VAL A 94 2.15 10.50 -3.55
N THR A 95 3.05 10.41 -4.54
CA THR A 95 4.15 11.38 -4.66
C THR A 95 3.83 12.56 -5.58
N VAL A 96 3.02 12.38 -6.62
CA VAL A 96 2.73 13.44 -7.59
C VAL A 96 2.03 14.67 -6.99
N PRO A 97 1.12 14.55 -6.00
CA PRO A 97 0.52 15.71 -5.36
C PRO A 97 1.55 16.71 -4.81
N PHE A 98 2.72 16.25 -4.35
CA PHE A 98 3.79 17.12 -3.88
C PHE A 98 4.42 17.99 -4.98
N PHE A 99 4.35 17.56 -6.24
CA PHE A 99 4.85 18.33 -7.38
C PHE A 99 3.77 19.21 -8.00
N LYS A 100 2.50 18.79 -7.94
CA LYS A 100 1.37 19.51 -8.52
C LYS A 100 0.72 20.52 -7.58
N GLY A 101 0.89 20.37 -6.27
CA GLY A 101 0.20 21.18 -5.26
C GLY A 101 -1.24 20.79 -4.99
N GLU A 102 -1.76 19.76 -5.67
CA GLU A 102 -3.15 19.32 -5.60
C GLU A 102 -3.26 17.79 -5.63
N LEU A 103 -4.33 17.25 -5.03
CA LEU A 103 -4.69 15.84 -5.16
C LEU A 103 -5.06 15.53 -6.62
N LEU A 104 -4.48 14.46 -7.16
CA LEU A 104 -4.74 14.02 -8.53
C LEU A 104 -6.16 13.47 -8.73
N PHE A 105 -6.74 12.88 -7.67
CA PHE A 105 -8.02 12.19 -7.67
C PHE A 105 -8.71 12.42 -6.32
#